data_AF-A0A7Y1YRY9-F1
#
_entry.id   AF-A0A7Y1YRY9-F1
#
_cell.length_a   1.000
_cell.length_b   1.000
_cell.length_c   1.000
_cell.angle_alpha   90.00
_cell.angle_beta   90.00
_cell.angle_gamma   90.00
#
_symmetry.space_group_name_H-M   'P 1'
#
loop_
_entity.id
_entity.type
_entity.pdbx_description
1 polymer ?
#
loop_
_entity_poly.entity_id
_entity_poly.type
_entity_poly.pdbx_seq_one_letter_code
_entity_poly.pdbx_strand_id
1 'polypeptide(L)'
;IMVGPKYYVKDYPESSLRFPAYYDGRLFLYDWVRNWIVTIELEKNNLEIKRMEPFLSTQPFSKIIDMKFGPDGSLYLLEYGNKGFQANEDASIKRITFSAERPKPVVKNRVLTGPASWQKLLPIKEGLTEGRQVLLDHTCLTCHSPYEKVIGPSFEQIAERFFEDNFATEYLTKKIIEGGTGNWPGNIIMPANANLTMRQAEEVTKYILSFKELTY
;
A
#
# COMPACT_ATOMS: atom_id res chain seq x y z
N ILE A 1 -4.49 -27.31 -13.75
CA ILE A 1 -4.02 -26.42 -14.82
C ILE A 1 -5.23 -25.84 -15.50
N MET A 2 -5.27 -24.52 -15.63
CA MET A 2 -6.33 -23.74 -16.25
C MET A 2 -5.73 -22.94 -17.42
N VAL A 3 -6.56 -22.72 -18.44
CA VAL A 3 -6.17 -22.02 -19.66
C VAL A 3 -6.53 -20.55 -19.51
N GLY A 4 -5.54 -19.68 -19.66
CA GLY A 4 -5.69 -18.24 -19.66
C GLY A 4 -5.74 -17.66 -21.07
N PRO A 5 -5.61 -16.32 -21.20
CA PRO A 5 -5.71 -15.64 -22.48
C PRO A 5 -4.45 -15.85 -23.32
N LYS A 6 -4.63 -15.70 -24.64
CA LYS A 6 -3.54 -15.48 -25.58
C LYS A 6 -3.33 -13.97 -25.75
N TYR A 7 -2.09 -13.52 -25.70
CA TYR A 7 -1.77 -12.09 -25.84
C TYR A 7 -1.41 -11.74 -27.28
N TYR A 8 -1.92 -10.62 -27.80
CA TYR A 8 -1.47 -10.04 -29.06
C TYR A 8 -1.21 -8.55 -28.90
N VAL A 9 -0.03 -8.09 -29.31
CA VAL A 9 0.41 -6.69 -29.17
C VAL A 9 -0.44 -5.74 -30.01
N LYS A 10 -0.86 -6.21 -31.19
CA LYS A 10 -1.67 -5.43 -32.13
C LYS A 10 -3.03 -5.02 -31.57
N ASP A 11 -3.52 -5.72 -30.54
CA ASP A 11 -4.80 -5.41 -29.90
C ASP A 11 -4.68 -4.17 -29.00
N TYR A 12 -3.45 -3.73 -28.71
CA TYR A 12 -3.14 -2.60 -27.82
C TYR A 12 -2.13 -1.64 -28.46
N PRO A 13 -2.39 -1.03 -29.63
CA PRO A 13 -1.38 -0.27 -30.37
C PRO A 13 -0.84 0.94 -29.62
N GLU A 14 -1.71 1.67 -28.91
CA GLU A 14 -1.42 2.96 -28.27
C GLU A 14 -1.12 2.86 -26.77
N SER A 15 -1.19 1.66 -26.17
CA SER A 15 -1.00 1.53 -24.72
C SER A 15 0.48 1.47 -24.36
N SER A 16 0.91 2.37 -23.48
CA SER A 16 2.23 2.31 -22.84
C SER A 16 2.33 1.24 -21.74
N LEU A 17 1.19 0.68 -21.31
CA LEU A 17 1.09 -0.34 -20.25
C LEU A 17 1.07 -1.78 -20.79
N ARG A 18 0.95 -1.92 -22.11
CA ARG A 18 0.88 -3.21 -22.81
C ARG A 18 2.16 -4.01 -22.64
N PHE A 19 2.03 -5.34 -22.61
CA PHE A 19 3.19 -6.21 -22.57
C PHE A 19 4.05 -6.07 -23.85
N PRO A 20 5.39 -6.27 -23.75
CA PRO A 20 6.30 -6.11 -24.87
C PRO A 20 6.05 -7.16 -25.95
N ALA A 21 6.57 -6.89 -27.15
CA ALA A 21 6.45 -7.79 -28.31
C ALA A 21 7.00 -9.21 -28.08
N TYR A 22 7.84 -9.38 -27.07
CA TYR A 22 8.27 -10.69 -26.58
C TYR A 22 7.12 -11.66 -26.28
N TYR A 23 5.98 -11.16 -25.79
CA TYR A 23 4.82 -11.97 -25.45
C TYR A 23 3.80 -12.11 -26.59
N ASP A 24 4.04 -11.52 -27.76
CA ASP A 24 3.09 -11.57 -28.88
C ASP A 24 2.79 -13.01 -29.29
N GLY A 25 1.50 -13.33 -29.39
CA GLY A 25 1.01 -14.67 -29.72
C GLY A 25 1.20 -15.72 -28.62
N ARG A 26 1.68 -15.37 -27.42
CA ARG A 26 1.87 -16.35 -26.33
C ARG A 26 0.58 -16.65 -25.58
N LEU A 27 0.39 -17.93 -25.26
CA LEU A 27 -0.70 -18.41 -24.42
C LEU A 27 -0.27 -18.40 -22.94
N PHE A 28 -1.10 -17.84 -22.07
CA PHE A 28 -0.87 -17.88 -20.63
C PHE A 28 -1.62 -19.07 -20.03
N LEU A 29 -0.91 -19.94 -19.31
CA LEU A 29 -1.50 -20.99 -18.48
C LEU A 29 -1.20 -20.73 -17.02
N TYR A 30 -2.08 -21.20 -16.15
CA TYR A 30 -1.91 -21.06 -14.71
C TYR A 30 -2.42 -22.30 -13.97
N ASP A 31 -2.00 -22.47 -12.72
CA ASP A 31 -2.42 -23.60 -11.90
C ASP A 31 -2.80 -23.18 -10.48
N TRP A 32 -3.98 -23.64 -10.08
CA TRP A 32 -4.53 -23.41 -8.75
C TRP A 32 -3.66 -23.97 -7.63
N VAL A 33 -3.21 -25.22 -7.76
CA VAL A 33 -2.52 -25.89 -6.65
C VAL A 33 -1.11 -25.33 -6.51
N ARG A 34 -0.42 -25.17 -7.64
CA ARG A 34 1.00 -24.80 -7.69
C ARG A 34 1.28 -23.29 -7.71
N ASN A 35 0.26 -22.43 -7.83
CA ASN A 35 0.39 -20.97 -7.75
C ASN A 35 1.44 -20.37 -8.71
N TRP A 36 1.43 -20.82 -9.96
CA TRP A 36 2.37 -20.38 -10.99
C TRP A 36 1.61 -20.02 -12.27
N ILE A 37 2.26 -19.16 -13.05
CA ILE A 37 1.85 -18.81 -14.41
C ILE A 37 2.99 -19.22 -15.34
N VAL A 38 2.66 -19.79 -16.49
CA VAL A 38 3.60 -19.96 -17.61
C VAL A 38 3.07 -19.33 -18.87
N THR A 39 3.99 -18.86 -19.69
CA THR A 39 3.72 -18.53 -21.08
C THR A 39 4.17 -19.66 -21.99
N ILE A 40 3.34 -19.97 -22.97
CA ILE A 40 3.62 -20.93 -24.02
C ILE A 40 3.72 -20.19 -25.34
N GLU A 41 4.85 -20.37 -26.01
CA GLU A 41 5.01 -20.06 -27.43
C GLU A 41 4.69 -21.33 -28.21
N LEU A 42 3.72 -21.23 -29.12
CA LEU A 42 3.34 -22.32 -30.01
C LEU A 42 4.08 -22.19 -31.34
N GLU A 43 4.30 -23.32 -31.99
CA GLU A 43 4.74 -23.36 -33.39
C GLU A 43 3.68 -22.75 -34.32
N LYS A 44 4.05 -22.47 -35.57
CA LYS A 44 3.14 -21.88 -36.58
C LYS A 44 1.86 -22.68 -36.81
N ASN A 45 1.91 -24.00 -36.60
CA ASN A 45 0.76 -24.90 -36.70
C ASN A 45 -0.23 -24.76 -35.52
N ASN A 46 0.14 -24.06 -34.44
CA ASN A 46 -0.58 -23.93 -33.17
C ASN A 46 -0.87 -25.25 -32.43
N LEU A 47 -0.22 -26.34 -32.82
CA LEU A 47 -0.43 -27.67 -32.22
C LEU A 47 0.75 -28.11 -31.35
N GLU A 48 1.93 -27.57 -31.58
CA GLU A 48 3.15 -27.95 -30.89
C GLU A 48 3.67 -26.80 -30.04
N ILE A 49 4.17 -27.14 -28.85
CA ILE A 49 4.81 -26.19 -27.94
C ILE A 49 6.24 -25.99 -28.42
N LYS A 50 6.56 -24.77 -28.86
CA LYS A 50 7.92 -24.35 -29.18
C LYS A 50 8.72 -24.01 -27.93
N ARG A 51 8.09 -23.30 -26.99
CA ARG A 51 8.75 -22.86 -25.75
C ARG A 51 7.74 -22.71 -24.63
N MET A 52 8.14 -23.06 -23.41
CA MET A 52 7.38 -22.80 -22.19
C MET A 52 8.28 -22.10 -21.19
N GLU A 53 7.80 -21.01 -20.60
CA GLU A 53 8.57 -20.20 -19.65
C GLU A 53 7.74 -19.75 -18.46
N PRO A 54 8.30 -19.79 -17.24
CA PRO A 54 7.69 -19.17 -16.07
C PRO A 54 7.43 -17.68 -16.28
N PHE A 55 6.26 -17.20 -15.85
CA PHE A 55 5.90 -15.80 -15.84
C PHE A 55 5.85 -15.29 -14.40
N LEU A 56 6.67 -14.28 -14.08
CA LEU A 56 6.80 -13.71 -12.74
C LEU A 56 7.03 -14.79 -11.66
N SER A 57 8.00 -15.69 -11.87
CA SER A 57 8.24 -16.86 -10.99
C SER A 57 8.59 -16.52 -9.54
N THR A 58 9.07 -15.30 -9.26
CA THR A 58 9.39 -14.84 -7.91
C THR A 58 8.20 -14.18 -7.20
N GLN A 59 7.10 -13.92 -7.90
CA GLN A 59 5.91 -13.30 -7.34
C GLN A 59 5.06 -14.35 -6.61
N PRO A 60 4.70 -14.15 -5.33
CA PRO A 60 3.72 -15.01 -4.69
C PRO A 60 2.32 -14.74 -5.26
N PHE A 61 1.67 -15.83 -5.69
CA PHE A 61 0.27 -15.87 -6.12
C PHE A 61 -0.57 -16.68 -5.14
N SER A 62 -1.85 -16.31 -5.01
CA SER A 62 -2.79 -16.91 -4.07
C SER A 62 -3.99 -17.52 -4.80
N LYS A 63 -3.83 -18.73 -5.34
CA LYS A 63 -4.93 -19.51 -5.95
C LYS A 63 -5.64 -18.73 -7.05
N ILE A 64 -4.96 -18.53 -8.18
CA ILE A 64 -5.50 -17.83 -9.35
C ILE A 64 -6.66 -18.67 -9.92
N ILE A 65 -7.86 -18.10 -10.00
CA ILE A 65 -9.03 -18.72 -10.65
C ILE A 65 -9.26 -18.22 -12.08
N ASP A 66 -8.97 -16.94 -12.35
CA ASP A 66 -9.22 -16.34 -13.66
C ASP A 66 -8.15 -15.31 -14.03
N MET A 67 -7.96 -15.11 -15.33
CA MET A 67 -7.07 -14.10 -15.88
C MET A 67 -7.54 -13.56 -17.22
N LYS A 68 -7.41 -12.25 -17.42
CA LYS A 68 -7.86 -11.59 -18.65
C LYS A 68 -7.05 -10.33 -18.94
N PHE A 69 -6.73 -10.10 -20.20
CA PHE A 69 -6.18 -8.80 -20.62
C PHE A 69 -7.28 -7.74 -20.68
N GLY A 70 -7.02 -6.59 -20.07
CA GLY A 70 -7.87 -5.41 -20.17
C GLY A 70 -7.67 -4.67 -21.50
N PRO A 71 -8.55 -3.69 -21.82
CA PRO A 71 -8.46 -2.91 -23.06
C PRO A 71 -7.19 -2.06 -23.16
N ASP A 72 -6.49 -1.86 -22.05
CA ASP A 72 -5.22 -1.17 -21.95
C ASP A 72 -4.00 -2.11 -22.08
N GLY A 73 -4.20 -3.39 -22.37
CA GLY A 73 -3.12 -4.37 -22.49
C GLY A 73 -2.51 -4.83 -21.16
N SER A 74 -3.07 -4.43 -20.02
CA SER A 74 -2.70 -4.93 -18.70
C SER A 74 -3.31 -6.31 -18.46
N LEU A 75 -2.61 -7.19 -17.75
CA LEU A 75 -3.14 -8.50 -17.35
C LEU A 75 -3.81 -8.38 -15.97
N TYR A 76 -5.11 -8.67 -15.90
CA TYR A 76 -5.85 -8.76 -14.66
C TYR A 76 -5.94 -10.22 -14.21
N LEU A 77 -5.72 -10.46 -12.92
CA LEU A 77 -5.80 -11.76 -12.26
C LEU A 77 -6.88 -11.70 -11.17
N LEU A 78 -7.67 -12.75 -11.07
CA LEU A 78 -8.56 -13.00 -9.94
C LEU A 78 -7.98 -14.11 -9.08
N GLU A 79 -7.68 -13.79 -7.83
CA GLU A 79 -7.12 -14.69 -6.83
C GLU A 79 -8.16 -15.00 -5.76
N TYR A 80 -8.32 -16.29 -5.48
CA TYR A 80 -9.29 -16.76 -4.50
C TYR A 80 -8.81 -16.64 -3.05
N GLY A 81 -7.49 -16.65 -2.82
CA GLY A 81 -6.92 -16.73 -1.47
C GLY A 81 -6.64 -18.16 -0.99
N ASN A 82 -5.89 -18.30 0.09
CA ASN A 82 -5.28 -19.59 0.49
C ASN A 82 -6.10 -20.41 1.50
N LYS A 83 -7.14 -19.85 2.14
CA LYS A 83 -8.07 -20.62 2.98
C LYS A 83 -9.06 -21.35 2.07
N GLY A 84 -8.95 -22.67 2.04
CA GLY A 84 -9.75 -23.53 1.17
C GLY A 84 -11.25 -23.29 1.33
N PHE A 85 -11.91 -23.02 0.20
CA PHE A 85 -13.37 -22.88 0.04
C PHE A 85 -14.10 -22.00 1.07
N GLN A 86 -13.43 -20.99 1.64
CA GLN A 86 -13.95 -20.10 2.67
C GLN A 86 -13.74 -18.64 2.28
N ALA A 87 -14.31 -17.71 3.05
CA ALA A 87 -14.01 -16.29 2.91
C ALA A 87 -12.52 -16.04 3.18
N ASN A 88 -11.84 -15.49 2.18
CA ASN A 88 -10.41 -15.26 2.19
C ASN A 88 -10.11 -13.77 2.31
N GLU A 89 -9.42 -13.38 3.39
CA GLU A 89 -8.91 -12.02 3.56
C GLU A 89 -7.83 -11.69 2.53
N ASP A 90 -7.16 -12.70 1.99
CA ASP A 90 -6.14 -12.59 0.93
C ASP A 90 -6.72 -12.79 -0.48
N ALA A 91 -8.05 -12.93 -0.63
CA ALA A 91 -8.69 -12.87 -1.95
C ALA A 91 -8.45 -11.50 -2.57
N SER A 92 -8.06 -11.47 -3.85
CA SER A 92 -7.68 -10.20 -4.48
C SER A 92 -7.91 -10.19 -5.98
N ILE A 93 -8.04 -8.98 -6.52
CA ILE A 93 -7.89 -8.71 -7.95
C ILE A 93 -6.57 -7.97 -8.13
N LYS A 94 -5.67 -8.53 -8.94
CA LYS A 94 -4.37 -7.93 -9.25
C LYS A 94 -4.34 -7.44 -10.69
N ARG A 95 -3.73 -6.28 -10.92
CA ARG A 95 -3.44 -5.75 -12.26
C ARG A 95 -1.93 -5.74 -12.46
N ILE A 96 -1.47 -6.47 -13.46
CA ILE A 96 -0.06 -6.52 -13.88
C ILE A 96 0.06 -5.66 -15.13
N THR A 97 0.90 -4.64 -15.05
CA THR A 97 1.20 -3.73 -16.15
C THR A 97 2.66 -3.88 -16.54
N PHE A 98 2.97 -3.67 -17.82
CA PHE A 98 4.36 -3.53 -18.23
C PHE A 98 4.77 -2.06 -18.10
N SER A 99 5.99 -1.84 -17.61
CA SER A 99 6.60 -0.52 -17.52
C SER A 99 8.00 -0.62 -18.13
N ALA A 100 8.17 -0.04 -19.32
CA ALA A 100 9.45 -0.06 -20.05
C ALA A 100 10.56 0.65 -19.26
N GLU A 101 10.20 1.69 -18.54
CA GLU A 101 11.02 2.33 -17.53
C GLU A 101 10.56 1.82 -16.18
N ARG A 102 11.43 1.25 -15.35
CA ARG A 102 11.09 1.11 -13.93
C ARG A 102 11.05 2.53 -13.38
N PRO A 103 9.89 3.10 -13.02
CA PRO A 103 9.91 4.30 -12.18
C PRO A 103 10.74 3.90 -10.96
N LYS A 104 11.71 4.72 -10.55
CA LYS A 104 12.38 4.51 -9.26
C LYS A 104 11.26 4.24 -8.24
N PRO A 105 11.32 3.15 -7.47
CA PRO A 105 10.22 2.80 -6.59
C PRO A 105 9.99 3.98 -5.64
N VAL A 106 8.94 4.75 -5.91
CA VAL A 106 8.37 5.61 -4.90
C VAL A 106 7.64 4.63 -4.02
N VAL A 107 8.31 4.20 -2.95
CA VAL A 107 7.75 3.26 -1.98
C VAL A 107 6.51 3.90 -1.38
N LYS A 108 5.35 3.62 -1.98
CA LYS A 108 4.07 3.62 -1.28
C LYS A 108 3.67 2.16 -1.10
N ASN A 109 4.49 1.42 -0.35
CA ASN A 109 4.07 0.14 0.20
C ASN A 109 2.97 0.43 1.22
N ARG A 110 1.73 0.48 0.74
CA ARG A 110 0.55 0.58 1.61
C ARG A 110 0.31 -0.81 2.22
N VAL A 111 1.16 -1.18 3.17
CA VAL A 111 0.84 -2.24 4.11
C VAL A 111 -0.08 -1.58 5.13
N LEU A 112 -1.38 -1.86 5.05
CA LEU A 112 -2.31 -1.50 6.13
C LEU A 112 -1.97 -2.37 7.33
N THR A 113 -1.01 -1.90 8.09
CA THR A 113 -0.57 -2.52 9.33
C THR A 113 -1.38 -1.91 10.49
N GLY A 114 -1.65 -2.63 11.59
CA GLY A 114 -2.37 -2.11 12.76
C GLY A 114 -1.47 -1.34 13.77
N PRO A 115 -1.96 -1.04 14.98
CA PRO A 115 -1.21 -0.30 16.01
C PRO A 115 0.17 -0.88 16.33
N ALA A 116 0.28 -2.20 16.48
CA ALA A 116 1.53 -2.90 16.80
C ALA A 116 2.65 -2.72 15.76
N SER A 117 2.26 -2.40 14.53
CA SER A 117 3.14 -2.22 13.40
C SER A 117 3.41 -0.75 13.10
N TRP A 118 2.49 0.16 13.43
CA TRP A 118 2.76 1.60 13.44
C TRP A 118 3.86 1.98 14.44
N GLN A 119 3.93 1.29 15.59
CA GLN A 119 5.02 1.46 16.56
C GLN A 119 6.42 1.29 15.93
N LYS A 120 6.56 0.34 14.99
CA LYS A 120 7.84 0.06 14.29
C LYS A 120 8.19 1.13 13.25
N LEU A 121 7.20 1.90 12.80
CA LEU A 121 7.35 2.95 11.79
C LEU A 121 7.65 4.33 12.39
N LEU A 122 7.60 4.46 13.72
CA LEU A 122 7.93 5.69 14.43
C LEU A 122 9.45 5.93 14.45
N PRO A 123 9.96 6.96 13.74
CA PRO A 123 11.38 7.26 13.70
C PRO A 123 11.90 7.66 15.09
N ILE A 124 13.09 7.20 15.44
CA ILE A 124 13.81 7.71 16.61
C ILE A 124 14.52 8.99 16.15
N LYS A 125 14.07 10.14 16.67
CA LYS A 125 14.67 11.44 16.39
C LYS A 125 15.41 11.92 17.64
N GLU A 126 16.68 12.25 17.47
CA GLU A 126 17.51 12.77 18.55
C GLU A 126 16.88 14.04 19.13
N GLY A 127 16.83 14.16 20.46
CA GLY A 127 16.16 15.27 21.15
C GLY A 127 14.63 15.19 21.24
N LEU A 128 13.98 14.20 20.62
CA LEU A 128 12.51 14.01 20.65
C LEU A 128 12.09 12.63 21.17
N THR A 129 12.98 11.93 21.88
CA THR A 129 12.74 10.58 22.40
C THR A 129 11.66 10.56 23.49
N GLU A 130 11.54 11.62 24.28
CA GLU A 130 10.50 11.74 25.31
C GLU A 130 9.10 11.76 24.67
N GLY A 131 8.87 12.65 23.71
CA GLY A 131 7.59 12.73 22.99
C GLY A 131 7.22 11.42 22.29
N ARG A 132 8.20 10.74 21.69
CA ARG A 132 8.03 9.41 21.12
C ARG A 132 7.61 8.37 22.17
N GLN A 133 8.22 8.39 23.35
CA GLN A 133 7.92 7.44 24.42
C GLN A 133 6.52 7.66 25.00
N VAL A 134 6.16 8.91 25.29
CA VAL A 134 4.80 9.25 25.77
C VAL A 134 3.75 8.77 24.77
N LEU A 135 3.97 8.99 23.47
CA LEU A 135 3.07 8.52 22.42
C LEU A 135 2.91 6.99 22.41
N LEU A 136 3.99 6.24 22.66
CA LEU A 136 4.00 4.78 22.74
C LEU A 136 3.32 4.24 24.00
N ASP A 137 3.46 4.95 25.13
CA ASP A 137 2.87 4.56 26.42
C ASP A 137 1.36 4.84 26.48
N HIS A 138 0.82 5.56 25.50
CA HIS A 138 -0.59 5.96 25.42
C HIS A 138 -1.28 5.41 24.16
N THR A 139 -2.59 5.61 24.07
CA THR A 139 -3.44 5.06 23.00
C THR A 139 -3.46 5.91 21.72
N CYS A 140 -2.47 6.78 21.51
CA CYS A 140 -2.39 7.67 20.34
C CYS A 140 -2.45 6.87 19.03
N LEU A 141 -1.74 5.74 19.00
CA LEU A 141 -1.68 4.82 17.86
C LEU A 141 -2.94 3.99 17.65
N THR A 142 -3.99 4.15 18.45
CA THR A 142 -5.28 3.50 18.14
C THR A 142 -6.02 4.25 17.03
N CYS A 143 -5.87 5.57 16.99
CA CYS A 143 -6.61 6.44 16.08
C CYS A 143 -5.72 7.15 15.06
N HIS A 144 -4.42 7.30 15.34
CA HIS A 144 -3.44 7.95 14.48
C HIS A 144 -2.35 6.98 14.05
N SER A 145 -1.72 7.28 12.93
CA SER A 145 -0.51 6.57 12.49
C SER A 145 0.55 7.56 11.99
N PRO A 146 1.81 7.12 11.85
CA PRO A 146 2.89 7.93 11.29
C PRO A 146 2.57 8.61 9.95
N TYR A 147 2.13 7.82 8.96
CA TYR A 147 2.09 8.25 7.55
C TYR A 147 0.74 8.01 6.88
N GLU A 148 -0.22 7.34 7.55
CA GLU A 148 -1.54 7.05 6.98
C GLU A 148 -2.69 7.58 7.84
N LYS A 149 -3.72 8.11 7.18
CA LYS A 149 -4.99 8.42 7.85
C LYS A 149 -5.65 7.12 8.29
N VAL A 150 -5.99 7.03 9.57
CA VAL A 150 -6.73 5.89 10.15
C VAL A 150 -8.12 6.39 10.56
N ILE A 151 -8.32 6.72 11.84
CA ILE A 151 -9.51 7.43 12.32
C ILE A 151 -9.23 8.93 12.23
N GLY A 152 -8.14 9.36 12.87
CA GLY A 152 -7.58 10.69 12.75
C GLY A 152 -6.60 10.83 11.58
N PRO A 153 -6.17 12.07 11.29
CA PRO A 153 -5.09 12.32 10.32
C PRO A 153 -3.77 11.64 10.75
N SER A 154 -2.89 11.37 9.79
CA SER A 154 -1.53 10.90 10.13
C SER A 154 -0.72 11.99 10.83
N PHE A 155 0.35 11.59 11.54
CA PHE A 155 1.30 12.55 12.13
C PHE A 155 1.95 13.42 11.05
N GLU A 156 2.27 12.84 9.90
CA GLU A 156 2.72 13.58 8.72
C GLU A 156 1.68 14.62 8.25
N GLN A 157 0.41 14.27 8.10
CA GLN A 157 -0.65 15.22 7.70
C GLN A 157 -0.84 16.35 8.72
N ILE A 158 -0.67 16.06 10.01
CA ILE A 158 -0.69 17.09 11.06
C ILE A 158 0.51 18.02 10.89
N ALA A 159 1.72 17.47 10.77
CA ALA A 159 2.94 18.24 10.58
C ALA A 159 2.91 19.11 9.31
N GLU A 160 2.41 18.57 8.20
CA GLU A 160 2.25 19.30 6.94
C GLU A 160 1.32 20.50 7.08
N ARG A 161 0.16 20.29 7.70
CA ARG A 161 -0.85 21.35 7.88
C ARG A 161 -0.36 22.50 8.75
N PHE A 162 0.42 22.20 9.78
CA PHE A 162 0.84 23.18 10.79
C PHE A 162 2.29 23.65 10.63
N PHE A 163 2.95 23.31 9.53
CA PHE A 163 4.38 23.56 9.35
C PHE A 163 4.81 25.03 9.47
N GLU A 164 4.02 25.94 8.91
CA GLU A 164 4.34 27.38 8.88
C GLU A 164 3.72 28.13 10.07
N ASP A 165 3.06 27.41 10.97
CA ASP A 165 2.34 28.00 12.10
C ASP A 165 3.23 28.02 13.36
N ASN A 166 3.72 29.21 13.70
CA ASN A 166 4.53 29.43 14.91
C ASN A 166 3.78 29.14 16.22
N PHE A 167 2.45 29.05 16.19
CA PHE A 167 1.61 28.74 17.35
C PHE A 167 1.12 27.29 17.36
N ALA A 168 1.55 26.47 16.38
CA ALA A 168 1.13 25.08 16.23
C ALA A 168 1.31 24.26 17.51
N THR A 169 2.48 24.39 18.17
CA THR A 169 2.79 23.60 19.35
C THR A 169 1.82 23.87 20.49
N GLU A 170 1.56 25.14 20.81
CA GLU A 170 0.63 25.52 21.88
C GLU A 170 -0.80 25.06 21.56
N TYR A 171 -1.25 25.33 20.34
CA TYR A 171 -2.60 24.98 19.89
C TYR A 171 -2.84 23.46 19.92
N LEU A 172 -1.93 22.68 19.33
CA LEU A 172 -2.07 21.23 19.26
C LEU A 172 -1.95 20.58 20.63
N THR A 173 -1.09 21.11 21.51
CA THR A 173 -0.98 20.57 22.87
C THR A 173 -2.29 20.72 23.63
N LYS A 174 -2.91 21.90 23.55
CA LYS A 174 -4.24 22.12 24.13
C LYS A 174 -5.28 21.17 23.54
N LYS A 175 -5.25 20.96 22.22
CA LYS A 175 -6.15 20.00 21.54
C LYS A 175 -5.95 18.57 22.02
N ILE A 176 -4.73 18.11 22.25
CA ILE A 176 -4.47 16.75 22.74
C ILE A 176 -5.12 16.55 24.12
N ILE A 177 -4.99 17.53 25.01
CA ILE A 177 -5.52 17.46 26.38
C ILE A 177 -7.05 17.56 26.39
N GLU A 178 -7.62 18.56 25.71
CA GLU A 178 -9.04 18.88 25.76
C GLU A 178 -9.90 18.06 24.77
N GLY A 179 -9.26 17.47 23.77
CA GLY A 179 -9.94 16.86 22.64
C GLY A 179 -10.54 17.90 21.68
N GLY A 180 -11.38 17.43 20.75
CA GLY A 180 -12.11 18.31 19.85
C GLY A 180 -12.74 17.61 18.65
N THR A 181 -13.52 18.36 17.89
CA THR A 181 -14.18 17.92 16.65
C THR A 181 -14.14 19.03 15.60
N GLY A 182 -14.43 18.71 14.34
CA GLY A 182 -14.65 19.67 13.26
C GLY A 182 -13.40 20.28 12.61
N ASN A 183 -12.22 20.08 13.20
CA ASN A 183 -10.97 20.62 12.64
C ASN A 183 -10.46 19.86 11.41
N TRP A 184 -10.86 18.61 11.22
CA TRP A 184 -10.40 17.73 10.15
C TRP A 184 -11.59 17.23 9.32
N PRO A 185 -11.42 16.93 8.02
CA PRO A 185 -12.52 16.47 7.17
C PRO A 185 -13.15 15.17 7.66
N GLY A 186 -14.47 15.19 7.77
CA GLY A 186 -15.27 14.15 8.39
C GLY A 186 -15.68 14.53 9.81
N ASN A 187 -16.75 13.93 10.33
CA ASN A 187 -17.21 14.15 11.70
C ASN A 187 -16.33 13.38 12.71
N ILE A 188 -15.01 13.63 12.67
CA ILE A 188 -14.00 12.92 13.47
C ILE A 188 -13.87 13.63 14.82
N ILE A 189 -14.09 12.88 15.88
CA ILE A 189 -13.96 13.35 17.27
C ILE A 189 -12.66 12.80 17.85
N MET A 190 -11.79 13.67 18.34
CA MET A 190 -10.64 13.32 19.15
C MET A 190 -11.02 13.43 20.63
N PRO A 191 -11.06 12.31 21.38
CA PRO A 191 -11.33 12.36 22.82
C PRO A 191 -10.26 13.17 23.58
N ALA A 192 -10.65 13.72 24.72
CA ALA A 192 -9.74 14.39 25.64
C ALA A 192 -8.74 13.38 26.24
N ASN A 193 -7.43 13.69 26.21
CA ASN A 193 -6.39 12.90 26.86
C ASN A 193 -6.03 13.54 28.21
N ALA A 194 -7.01 13.69 29.09
CA ALA A 194 -6.87 14.38 30.39
C ALA A 194 -5.84 13.74 31.35
N ASN A 195 -5.40 12.51 31.06
CA ASN A 195 -4.38 11.80 31.83
C ASN A 195 -2.95 12.27 31.51
N LEU A 196 -2.76 13.02 30.40
CA LEU A 196 -1.47 13.59 30.05
C LEU A 196 -1.23 14.90 30.79
N THR A 197 -0.02 15.07 31.32
CA THR A 197 0.42 16.39 31.79
C THR A 197 0.66 17.33 30.61
N MET A 198 0.61 18.63 30.88
CA MET A 198 0.85 19.66 29.88
C MET A 198 2.22 19.51 29.21
N ARG A 199 3.28 19.21 29.99
CA ARG A 199 4.62 18.93 29.48
C ARG A 199 4.66 17.70 28.57
N GLN A 200 4.03 16.60 28.98
CA GLN A 200 4.00 15.37 28.17
C GLN A 200 3.29 15.60 26.82
N ALA A 201 2.16 16.30 26.84
CA ALA A 201 1.42 16.61 25.62
C ALA A 201 2.22 17.56 24.69
N GLU A 202 3.01 18.48 25.25
CA GLU A 202 3.90 19.35 24.49
C GLU A 202 5.01 18.56 23.79
N GLU A 203 5.65 17.63 24.51
CA GLU A 203 6.69 16.77 23.94
C GLU A 203 6.15 15.86 22.82
N VAL A 204 4.95 15.29 22.99
CA VAL A 204 4.26 14.55 21.93
C VAL A 204 3.99 15.44 20.72
N THR A 205 3.55 16.68 20.95
CA THR A 205 3.28 17.64 19.88
C THR A 205 4.53 17.97 19.08
N LYS A 206 5.65 18.27 19.74
CA LYS A 206 6.95 18.51 19.09
C LYS A 206 7.37 17.30 18.25
N TYR A 207 7.20 16.10 18.79
CA TYR A 207 7.49 14.87 18.06
C TYR A 207 6.58 14.70 16.83
N ILE A 208 5.28 14.94 16.93
CA ILE A 208 4.34 14.90 15.78
C ILE A 208 4.72 15.92 14.72
N LEU A 209 4.99 17.18 15.09
CA LEU A 209 5.35 18.24 14.13
C LEU A 209 6.68 17.96 13.41
N SER A 210 7.56 17.14 14.00
CA SER A 210 8.80 16.72 13.36
C SER A 210 8.63 15.74 12.19
N PHE A 211 7.42 15.20 11.96
CA PHE A 211 7.15 14.29 10.84
C PHE A 211 7.24 14.98 9.48
N LYS A 212 7.22 16.31 9.43
CA LYS A 212 7.65 17.03 8.25
C LYS A 212 9.17 17.09 8.22
N GLU A 213 9.78 16.20 7.45
CA GLU A 213 11.17 16.39 7.03
C GLU A 213 11.20 17.30 5.81
N LEU A 214 12.06 18.32 5.89
CA LEU A 214 12.44 19.16 4.75
C LEU A 214 13.04 18.25 3.69
N THR A 215 12.24 17.91 2.69
CA THR A 215 12.72 17.22 1.50
C THR A 215 13.65 18.20 0.76
N TYR A 216 14.95 17.88 0.74
CA TYR A 216 15.92 18.46 -0.18
C TYR A 216 15.85 17.76 -1.53
#